data_AF-A0A7S1SZX3-F1
#
_entry.id   AF-A0A7S1SZX3-F1
#
_cell.length_a   1.000
_cell.length_b   1.000
_cell.length_c   1.000
_cell.angle_alpha   90.00
_cell.angle_beta   90.00
_cell.angle_gamma   90.00
#
_symmetry.space_group_name_H-M   'P 1'
#
loop_
_entity.id
_entity.type
_entity.pdbx_description
1 polymer ?
#
loop_
_entity_poly.entity_id
_entity_poly.type
_entity_poly.pdbx_seq_one_letter_code
_entity_poly.pdbx_strand_id
1 'polypeptide(L)'
;MQRTHSLTATGQVLRAGLLACCWYLLATTGASSSPPRTFHLPQFTLAQLKDPSPQDALELRRVISEVGLFTVPDGVDSPSSRVALQLYAACIGRGVDGGGALHTLLGDGSRKTTVAAVTNNSRPHPLPAELSEACPEFVDAAKGLRASVDYAGRVYARLLDMLVQGAPSLGPVPVDGGDSYVDAVLRAEALEHFHLFQRDGKRDEAAEP
;
A
#
# COMPACT_ATOMS: atom_id res chain seq x y z
N MET A 1 -0.92 -27.07 -47.90
CA MET A 1 -2.35 -26.68 -47.91
C MET A 1 -2.81 -26.63 -46.45
N GLN A 2 -2.60 -25.51 -45.75
CA GLN A 2 -3.59 -24.46 -45.49
C GLN A 2 -4.85 -24.96 -44.77
N ARG A 3 -4.94 -24.69 -43.45
CA ARG A 3 -5.96 -23.82 -42.85
C ARG A 3 -5.55 -23.42 -41.43
N THR A 4 -5.29 -22.13 -41.28
CA THR A 4 -5.16 -21.37 -40.04
C THR A 4 -6.57 -21.11 -39.47
N HIS A 5 -6.74 -21.26 -38.17
CA HIS A 5 -7.83 -20.61 -37.44
C HIS A 5 -7.26 -19.84 -36.25
N SER A 6 -7.27 -18.53 -36.42
CA SER A 6 -7.03 -17.50 -35.42
C SER A 6 -8.32 -17.31 -34.63
N LEU A 7 -8.25 -17.36 -33.29
CA LEU A 7 -9.33 -16.93 -32.40
C LEU A 7 -8.81 -15.76 -31.56
N THR A 8 -9.16 -14.58 -32.04
CA THR A 8 -9.11 -13.31 -31.32
C THR A 8 -10.27 -13.28 -30.33
N ALA A 9 -9.98 -13.29 -29.04
CA ALA A 9 -10.97 -13.00 -28.00
C ALA A 9 -10.67 -11.61 -27.42
N THR A 10 -11.28 -10.60 -28.03
CA THR A 10 -11.44 -9.25 -27.47
C THR A 10 -12.55 -9.29 -26.41
N GLY A 11 -12.17 -9.16 -25.14
CA GLY A 11 -13.11 -9.00 -24.02
C GLY A 11 -12.90 -7.64 -23.34
N GLN A 12 -13.56 -6.60 -23.83
CA GLN A 12 -13.87 -5.41 -23.06
C GLN A 12 -15.12 -5.70 -22.22
N VAL A 13 -15.07 -5.61 -20.88
CA VAL A 13 -16.24 -5.32 -20.05
C VAL A 13 -15.84 -4.56 -18.76
N LEU A 14 -16.36 -3.32 -18.68
CA LEU A 14 -16.74 -2.45 -17.55
C LEU A 14 -15.72 -1.93 -16.52
N ARG A 15 -15.45 -0.62 -16.69
CA ARG A 15 -15.05 0.37 -15.67
C ARG A 15 -16.24 0.69 -14.73
N ALA A 16 -15.98 0.90 -13.43
CA ALA A 16 -16.61 1.94 -12.62
C ALA A 16 -15.90 2.08 -11.25
N GLY A 17 -15.40 3.28 -10.95
CA GLY A 17 -14.76 3.66 -9.69
C GLY A 17 -14.21 5.08 -9.81
N LEU A 18 -15.12 6.05 -9.78
CA LEU A 18 -14.94 7.48 -10.06
C LEU A 18 -13.74 8.11 -9.34
N LEU A 19 -12.86 8.77 -10.10
CA LEU A 19 -12.06 9.91 -9.66
C LEU A 19 -11.89 10.87 -10.83
N ALA A 20 -12.88 11.72 -11.08
CA ALA A 20 -12.72 13.02 -11.75
C ALA A 20 -14.06 13.77 -11.77
N CYS A 21 -14.16 14.84 -10.99
CA CYS A 21 -14.80 16.05 -11.49
C CYS A 21 -14.25 17.26 -10.74
N CYS A 22 -13.32 17.93 -11.40
CA CYS A 22 -12.89 19.26 -11.10
C CYS A 22 -14.07 20.21 -11.37
N TRP A 23 -14.59 20.88 -10.34
CA TRP A 23 -15.35 22.11 -10.53
C TRP A 23 -14.66 23.24 -9.78
N TYR A 24 -14.11 24.15 -10.59
CA TYR A 24 -13.73 25.50 -10.22
C TYR A 24 -14.90 26.20 -9.52
N LEU A 25 -14.77 26.44 -8.23
CA LEU A 25 -15.39 27.56 -7.55
C LEU A 25 -14.26 28.30 -6.83
N LEU A 26 -14.00 29.54 -7.25
CA LEU A 26 -13.29 30.51 -6.43
C LEU A 26 -14.12 30.72 -5.16
N ALA A 27 -13.81 29.96 -4.12
CA ALA A 27 -14.20 30.29 -2.76
C ALA A 27 -12.98 30.91 -2.10
N THR A 28 -13.03 32.22 -1.86
CA THR A 28 -12.20 32.87 -0.85
C THR A 28 -12.60 32.31 0.51
N THR A 29 -12.07 31.14 0.87
CA THR A 29 -12.22 30.61 2.22
C THR A 29 -11.28 31.40 3.11
N GLY A 30 -11.84 32.32 3.90
CA GLY A 30 -11.17 32.80 5.10
C GLY A 30 -10.65 31.59 5.85
N ALA A 31 -9.35 31.58 6.13
CA ALA A 31 -8.71 30.53 6.91
C ALA A 31 -9.28 30.58 8.33
N SER A 32 -10.41 29.90 8.54
CA SER A 32 -10.81 29.45 9.85
C SER A 32 -9.75 28.45 10.27
N SER A 33 -8.77 28.91 11.04
CA SER A 33 -7.78 28.06 11.70
C SER A 33 -8.50 27.26 12.80
N SER A 34 -9.32 26.32 12.37
CA SER A 34 -9.79 25.23 13.21
C SER A 34 -8.53 24.54 13.74
N PRO A 35 -8.39 24.33 15.06
CA PRO A 35 -7.26 23.57 15.58
C PRO A 35 -7.20 22.22 14.87
N PRO A 36 -6.00 21.72 14.52
CA PRO A 36 -5.85 20.47 13.80
C PRO A 36 -6.57 19.37 14.58
N ARG A 37 -7.61 18.78 13.98
CA ARG A 37 -8.26 17.61 14.57
C ARG A 37 -7.24 16.48 14.56
N THR A 38 -6.86 16.01 15.74
CA THR A 38 -6.01 14.83 15.89
C THR A 38 -6.81 13.62 15.44
N PHE A 39 -6.53 13.14 14.24
CA PHE A 39 -7.11 11.91 13.72
C PHE A 39 -6.31 10.73 14.28
N HIS A 40 -6.94 9.94 15.15
CA HIS A 40 -6.35 8.70 15.65
C HIS A 40 -6.78 7.55 14.75
N LEU A 41 -5.81 6.97 14.05
CA LEU A 41 -6.03 5.81 13.20
C LEU A 41 -6.08 4.55 14.08
N PRO A 42 -7.16 3.75 14.05
CA PRO A 42 -7.24 2.51 14.80
C PRO A 42 -6.10 1.56 14.44
N GLN A 43 -5.68 0.74 15.41
CA GLN A 43 -4.56 -0.18 15.26
C GLN A 43 -5.00 -1.59 15.63
N PHE A 44 -4.62 -2.57 14.82
CA PHE A 44 -4.88 -3.98 15.07
C PHE A 44 -3.61 -4.78 14.82
N THR A 45 -3.35 -5.77 15.66
CA THR A 45 -2.24 -6.70 15.44
C THR A 45 -2.59 -7.66 14.31
N LEU A 46 -1.58 -8.18 13.61
CA LEU A 46 -1.75 -9.20 12.59
C LEU A 46 -2.38 -10.47 13.17
N ALA A 47 -2.12 -10.78 14.44
CA ALA A 47 -2.79 -11.86 15.16
C ALA A 47 -4.31 -11.61 15.30
N GLN A 48 -4.72 -10.41 15.72
CA GLN A 48 -6.14 -10.02 15.79
C GLN A 48 -6.83 -10.08 14.43
N LEU A 49 -6.12 -9.79 13.32
CA LEU A 49 -6.72 -9.89 11.99
C LEU A 49 -6.92 -11.34 11.52
N LYS A 50 -6.02 -12.26 11.90
CA LYS A 50 -6.09 -13.67 11.51
C LYS A 50 -7.19 -14.42 12.25
N ASP A 51 -7.33 -14.15 13.55
CA ASP A 51 -8.27 -14.81 14.45
C ASP A 51 -8.89 -13.78 15.39
N PRO A 52 -9.80 -12.93 14.89
CA PRO A 52 -10.38 -11.86 15.70
C PRO A 52 -11.29 -12.45 16.78
N SER A 53 -11.15 -11.93 18.01
CA SER A 53 -12.17 -12.15 19.03
C SER A 53 -13.52 -11.57 18.57
N PRO A 54 -14.66 -11.98 19.16
CA PRO A 54 -15.95 -11.38 18.83
C PRO A 54 -15.98 -9.85 18.99
N GLN A 55 -15.26 -9.31 19.97
CA GLN A 55 -15.10 -7.87 20.18
C GLN A 55 -14.25 -7.23 19.07
N ASP A 56 -13.11 -7.83 18.71
CA ASP A 56 -12.26 -7.34 17.62
C ASP A 56 -13.01 -7.36 16.29
N ALA A 57 -13.80 -8.40 16.01
CA ALA A 57 -14.59 -8.51 14.78
C ALA A 57 -15.64 -7.39 14.65
N LEU A 58 -16.32 -7.05 15.75
CA LEU A 58 -17.29 -5.94 15.79
C LEU A 58 -16.59 -4.60 15.53
N GLU A 59 -15.46 -4.37 16.19
CA GLU A 59 -14.70 -3.14 16.04
C GLU A 59 -14.07 -3.02 14.65
N LEU A 60 -13.53 -4.11 14.09
CA LEU A 60 -13.02 -4.19 12.73
C LEU A 60 -14.12 -3.85 11.71
N ARG A 61 -15.33 -4.43 11.87
CA ARG A 61 -16.47 -4.09 11.00
C ARG A 61 -16.79 -2.60 11.07
N ARG A 62 -16.84 -2.03 12.27
CA ARG A 62 -17.07 -0.59 12.48
C ARG A 62 -16.00 0.24 11.78
N VAL A 63 -14.73 -0.01 12.07
CA VAL A 63 -13.59 0.73 11.50
C VAL A 63 -13.54 0.64 9.98
N ILE A 64 -13.75 -0.55 9.41
CA ILE A 64 -13.80 -0.74 7.95
C ILE A 64 -14.96 0.07 7.34
N SER A 65 -16.13 0.09 7.97
CA SER A 65 -17.31 0.80 7.44
C SER A 65 -17.27 2.31 7.62
N GLU A 66 -16.70 2.82 8.71
CA GLU A 66 -16.75 4.25 9.07
C GLU A 66 -15.48 5.00 8.69
N VAL A 67 -14.31 4.36 8.84
CA VAL A 67 -12.99 4.98 8.64
C VAL A 67 -12.38 4.54 7.32
N GLY A 68 -12.56 3.26 6.94
CA GLY A 68 -12.02 2.67 5.72
C GLY A 68 -10.53 2.35 5.76
N LEU A 69 -9.83 2.65 6.86
CA LEU A 69 -8.43 2.28 7.07
C LEU A 69 -8.09 2.10 8.56
N PHE A 70 -7.03 1.33 8.82
CA PHE A 70 -6.41 1.11 10.14
C PHE A 70 -4.92 0.76 9.93
N THR A 71 -4.13 0.74 11.01
CA THR A 71 -2.73 0.29 10.95
C THR A 71 -2.54 -1.12 11.51
N VAL A 72 -1.50 -1.79 11.00
CA VAL A 72 -1.05 -3.10 11.46
C VAL A 72 0.43 -3.02 11.84
N PRO A 73 0.77 -2.59 13.07
CA PRO A 73 2.14 -2.27 13.44
C PRO A 73 3.06 -3.49 13.44
N ASP A 74 2.57 -4.63 13.92
CA ASP A 74 3.32 -5.90 14.04
C ASP A 74 3.41 -6.69 12.72
N GLY A 75 2.56 -6.38 11.73
CA GLY A 75 2.58 -7.04 10.42
C GLY A 75 3.82 -6.70 9.58
N VAL A 76 4.47 -5.57 9.89
CA VAL A 76 5.68 -5.07 9.23
C VAL A 76 6.87 -5.01 10.20
N ASP A 77 6.70 -5.36 11.47
CA ASP A 77 7.77 -5.22 12.49
C ASP A 77 8.77 -6.38 12.50
N SER A 78 8.66 -7.27 11.50
CA SER A 78 9.67 -8.30 11.26
C SER A 78 11.06 -7.65 11.06
N PRO A 79 12.13 -8.23 11.62
CA PRO A 79 13.48 -7.71 11.44
C PRO A 79 13.83 -7.49 9.96
N SER A 80 13.34 -8.36 9.07
CA SER A 80 13.56 -8.26 7.61
C SER A 80 12.92 -7.01 6.99
N SER A 81 11.68 -6.69 7.35
CA SER A 81 10.99 -5.49 6.84
C SER A 81 11.67 -4.19 7.29
N ARG A 82 12.09 -4.12 8.57
CA ARG A 82 12.84 -2.97 9.09
C ARG A 82 14.19 -2.81 8.41
N VAL A 83 14.92 -3.91 8.22
CA VAL A 83 16.20 -3.92 7.50
C VAL A 83 16.02 -3.45 6.05
N ALA A 84 14.99 -3.92 5.35
CA ALA A 84 14.71 -3.49 3.97
C ALA A 84 14.49 -1.98 3.88
N LEU A 85 13.67 -1.40 4.77
CA LEU A 85 13.40 0.04 4.79
C LEU A 85 14.63 0.87 5.18
N GLN A 86 15.47 0.35 6.09
CA GLN A 86 16.73 0.99 6.45
C GLN A 86 17.71 1.00 5.27
N LEU A 87 17.85 -0.12 4.55
CA LEU A 87 18.70 -0.22 3.37
C LEU A 87 18.20 0.70 2.24
N TYR A 88 16.87 0.78 2.06
CA TYR A 88 16.25 1.74 1.13
C TYR A 88 16.64 3.18 1.49
N ALA A 89 16.38 3.59 2.73
CA ALA A 89 16.69 4.94 3.21
C ALA A 89 18.18 5.26 3.09
N ALA A 90 19.05 4.31 3.41
CA ALA A 90 20.49 4.46 3.33
C ALA A 90 21.00 4.61 1.90
N CYS A 91 20.42 3.88 0.93
CA CYS A 91 20.82 3.97 -0.46
C CYS A 91 20.32 5.28 -1.10
N ILE A 92 19.01 5.54 -1.02
CA ILE A 92 18.39 6.74 -1.57
C ILE A 92 18.95 8.01 -0.91
N GLY A 93 19.20 7.97 0.41
CA GLY A 93 19.77 9.09 1.14
C GLY A 93 21.17 9.51 0.69
N ARG A 94 21.91 8.64 -0.01
CA ARG A 94 23.20 8.97 -0.63
C ARG A 94 23.06 9.58 -2.03
N GLY A 95 21.84 9.81 -2.50
CA GLY A 95 21.56 10.25 -3.88
C GLY A 95 21.79 9.14 -4.91
N VAL A 96 21.78 7.89 -4.46
CA VAL A 96 22.00 6.71 -5.29
C VAL A 96 20.64 6.04 -5.49
N ASP A 97 19.88 6.51 -6.47
CA ASP A 97 18.53 6.03 -6.78
C ASP A 97 18.39 5.49 -8.21
N GLY A 98 19.45 5.58 -9.01
CA GLY A 98 19.49 5.11 -10.38
C GLY A 98 18.54 5.86 -11.33
N GLY A 99 17.91 6.97 -10.92
CA GLY A 99 16.90 7.64 -11.74
C GLY A 99 15.56 6.91 -11.85
N GLY A 100 15.38 5.78 -11.15
CA GLY A 100 14.10 5.06 -11.03
C GLY A 100 13.16 5.64 -9.96
N ALA A 101 13.59 6.69 -9.26
CA ALA A 101 12.85 7.32 -8.18
C ALA A 101 12.22 8.65 -8.61
N LEU A 102 11.02 8.92 -8.13
CA LEU A 102 10.32 10.19 -8.26
C LEU A 102 10.52 11.04 -7.00
N HIS A 103 11.01 12.27 -7.15
CA HIS A 103 11.11 13.22 -6.05
C HIS A 103 9.99 14.26 -6.10
N THR A 104 9.42 14.57 -4.94
CA THR A 104 8.39 15.60 -4.80
C THR A 104 8.69 16.43 -3.55
N LEU A 105 8.68 17.75 -3.68
CA LEU A 105 8.75 18.66 -2.53
C LEU A 105 7.35 18.85 -1.94
N LEU A 106 7.19 18.60 -0.65
CA LEU A 106 5.94 18.78 0.08
C LEU A 106 5.82 20.22 0.61
N GLY A 107 4.61 20.62 0.97
CA GLY A 107 4.30 21.98 1.44
C GLY A 107 5.02 22.39 2.74
N ASP A 108 5.53 21.43 3.51
CA ASP A 108 6.33 21.67 4.72
C ASP A 108 7.85 21.74 4.46
N GLY A 109 8.26 21.73 3.18
CA GLY A 109 9.66 21.73 2.76
C GLY A 109 10.34 20.37 2.84
N SER A 110 9.63 19.29 3.19
CA SER A 110 10.18 17.95 3.12
C SER A 110 10.21 17.42 1.68
N ARG A 111 11.24 16.65 1.36
CA ARG A 111 11.41 15.91 0.12
C ARG A 111 10.87 14.50 0.29
N LYS A 112 9.87 14.14 -0.52
CA LYS A 112 9.36 12.79 -0.67
C LYS A 112 10.02 12.14 -1.89
N THR A 113 10.76 11.06 -1.67
CA THR A 113 11.28 10.19 -2.73
C THR A 113 10.44 8.93 -2.83
N THR A 114 9.98 8.58 -4.03
CA THR A 114 9.09 7.46 -4.29
C THR A 114 9.68 6.53 -5.33
N VAL A 115 9.85 5.26 -4.99
CA VAL A 115 10.04 4.18 -5.97
C VAL A 115 8.72 3.44 -6.10
N ALA A 116 8.30 3.22 -7.34
CA ALA A 116 7.12 2.43 -7.65
C ALA A 116 7.51 1.07 -8.23
N ALA A 117 6.79 0.04 -7.81
CA ALA A 117 6.88 -1.30 -8.35
C ALA A 117 5.48 -1.87 -8.56
N VAL A 118 5.38 -2.96 -9.32
CA VAL A 118 4.11 -3.62 -9.60
C VAL A 118 4.14 -5.03 -9.03
N THR A 119 3.00 -5.46 -8.51
CA THR A 119 2.73 -6.87 -8.23
C THR A 119 1.53 -7.28 -9.07
N ASN A 120 1.66 -8.39 -9.81
CA ASN A 120 0.62 -8.87 -10.70
C ASN A 120 0.31 -10.33 -10.38
N ASN A 121 -0.95 -10.65 -10.10
CA ASN A 121 -1.38 -11.98 -9.67
C ASN A 121 -0.59 -12.49 -8.45
N SER A 122 -0.39 -11.62 -7.44
CA SER A 122 0.50 -11.85 -6.29
C SER A 122 1.96 -12.19 -6.63
N ARG A 123 2.41 -11.91 -7.87
CA ARG A 123 3.81 -12.06 -8.27
C ARG A 123 4.48 -10.70 -8.31
N PRO A 124 5.49 -10.44 -7.46
CA PRO A 124 6.22 -9.19 -7.49
C PRO A 124 7.01 -9.07 -8.80
N HIS A 125 6.78 -8.00 -9.57
CA HIS A 125 7.67 -7.64 -10.67
C HIS A 125 9.02 -7.14 -10.13
N PRO A 126 10.12 -7.29 -10.88
CA PRO A 126 11.40 -6.71 -10.51
C PRO A 126 11.29 -5.21 -10.19
N LEU A 127 12.12 -4.74 -9.25
CA LEU A 127 12.32 -3.31 -9.06
C LEU A 127 12.99 -2.71 -10.31
N PRO A 128 12.93 -1.38 -10.53
CA PRO A 128 13.63 -0.73 -11.64
C PRO A 128 15.09 -1.19 -11.74
N ALA A 129 15.57 -1.42 -12.97
CA ALA A 129 16.88 -2.01 -13.21
C ALA A 129 17.99 -1.13 -12.61
N GLU A 130 17.84 0.18 -12.75
CA GLU A 130 18.77 1.16 -12.26
C GLU A 130 18.86 1.15 -10.73
N LEU A 131 17.74 0.91 -10.05
CA LEU A 131 17.72 0.73 -8.60
C LEU A 131 18.34 -0.62 -8.20
N SER A 132 18.19 -1.65 -9.03
CA SER A 132 18.79 -2.97 -8.79
C SER A 132 20.30 -2.93 -8.88
N GLU A 133 20.85 -2.11 -9.78
CA GLU A 133 22.28 -1.86 -9.89
C GLU A 133 22.80 -0.95 -8.78
N ALA A 134 22.06 0.11 -8.47
CA ALA A 134 22.46 1.13 -7.51
C ALA A 134 22.32 0.67 -6.04
N CYS A 135 21.31 -0.15 -5.74
CA CYS A 135 20.91 -0.54 -4.38
C CYS A 135 20.68 -2.06 -4.23
N PRO A 136 21.65 -2.93 -4.56
CA PRO A 136 21.43 -4.38 -4.59
C PRO A 136 21.02 -4.98 -3.25
N GLU A 137 21.55 -4.46 -2.13
CA GLU A 137 21.18 -4.90 -0.78
C GLU A 137 19.72 -4.62 -0.45
N PHE A 138 19.22 -3.43 -0.85
CA PHE A 138 17.80 -3.11 -0.71
C PHE A 138 16.95 -4.04 -1.57
N VAL A 139 17.34 -4.28 -2.83
CA VAL A 139 16.57 -5.13 -3.74
C VAL A 139 16.42 -6.56 -3.20
N ASP A 140 17.46 -7.10 -2.58
CA ASP A 140 17.36 -8.42 -1.95
C ASP A 140 16.43 -8.40 -0.72
N ALA A 141 16.62 -7.42 0.18
CA ALA A 141 15.78 -7.28 1.37
C ALA A 141 14.31 -6.96 1.04
N ALA A 142 14.06 -6.24 -0.05
CA ALA A 142 12.73 -5.86 -0.53
C ALA A 142 11.86 -7.08 -0.86
N LYS A 143 12.46 -8.22 -1.25
CA LYS A 143 11.70 -9.46 -1.49
C LYS A 143 10.94 -9.90 -0.25
N GLY A 144 11.61 -9.86 0.92
CA GLY A 144 10.99 -10.22 2.20
C GLY A 144 9.90 -9.23 2.61
N LEU A 145 10.17 -7.93 2.46
CA LEU A 145 9.17 -6.89 2.75
C LEU A 145 7.91 -7.05 1.88
N ARG A 146 8.07 -7.26 0.56
CA ARG A 146 6.95 -7.45 -0.38
C ARG A 146 6.16 -8.72 -0.09
N ALA A 147 6.83 -9.81 0.29
CA ALA A 147 6.16 -11.03 0.73
C ALA A 147 5.32 -10.82 2.01
N SER A 148 5.85 -10.05 2.97
CA SER A 148 5.09 -9.69 4.19
C SER A 148 3.85 -8.84 3.86
N VAL A 149 3.97 -7.91 2.91
CA VAL A 149 2.86 -7.06 2.46
C VAL A 149 1.79 -7.90 1.73
N ASP A 150 2.18 -8.80 0.81
CA ASP A 150 1.25 -9.73 0.15
C ASP A 150 0.53 -10.60 1.20
N TYR A 151 1.25 -11.11 2.20
CA TYR A 151 0.67 -11.88 3.28
C TYR A 151 -0.35 -11.08 4.09
N ALA A 152 -0.03 -9.86 4.50
CA ALA A 152 -0.95 -8.98 5.22
C ALA A 152 -2.20 -8.66 4.37
N GLY A 153 -2.02 -8.41 3.06
CA GLY A 153 -3.12 -8.19 2.12
C GLY A 153 -4.08 -9.38 2.04
N ARG A 154 -3.56 -10.61 2.01
CA ARG A 154 -4.37 -11.83 2.04
C ARG A 154 -5.13 -12.02 3.35
N VAL A 155 -4.48 -11.74 4.49
CA VAL A 155 -5.14 -11.78 5.81
C VAL A 155 -6.29 -10.77 5.84
N TYR A 156 -6.07 -9.56 5.34
CA TYR A 156 -7.12 -8.55 5.26
C TYR A 156 -8.26 -8.96 4.32
N ALA A 157 -7.95 -9.51 3.15
CA ALA A 157 -8.96 -10.01 2.22
C ALA A 157 -9.81 -11.12 2.85
N ARG A 158 -9.17 -12.03 3.59
CA ARG A 158 -9.88 -13.07 4.34
C ARG A 158 -10.79 -12.50 5.43
N LEU A 159 -10.32 -11.47 6.12
CA LEU A 159 -11.14 -10.76 7.10
C LEU A 159 -12.40 -10.17 6.43
N LEU A 160 -12.28 -9.62 5.22
CA LEU A 160 -13.43 -9.11 4.47
C LEU A 160 -14.39 -10.22 4.05
N ASP A 161 -13.88 -11.36 3.57
CA ASP A 161 -14.72 -12.54 3.27
C ASP A 161 -15.53 -12.96 4.51
N MET A 162 -14.90 -12.99 5.69
CA MET A 162 -15.59 -13.32 6.94
C MET A 162 -16.60 -12.25 7.35
N LEU A 163 -16.19 -10.98 7.41
CA LEU A 163 -17.01 -9.90 7.95
C LEU A 163 -18.14 -9.47 7.01
N VAL A 164 -17.97 -9.60 5.69
CA VAL A 164 -18.92 -9.12 4.68
C VAL A 164 -19.71 -10.29 4.08
N GLN A 165 -19.05 -11.39 3.74
CA GLN A 165 -19.70 -12.53 3.07
C GLN A 165 -20.14 -13.63 4.06
N GLY A 166 -19.81 -13.50 5.35
CA GLY A 166 -20.14 -14.51 6.36
C GLY A 166 -19.35 -15.81 6.19
N ALA A 167 -18.21 -15.76 5.48
CA ALA A 167 -17.34 -16.92 5.32
C ALA A 167 -16.79 -17.38 6.68
N PRO A 168 -16.55 -18.70 6.89
CA PRO A 168 -15.91 -19.17 8.12
C PRO A 168 -14.50 -18.58 8.24
N SER A 169 -13.99 -18.41 9.46
CA SER A 169 -12.63 -17.86 9.68
C SER A 169 -11.54 -18.71 9.00
N LEU A 170 -11.73 -20.04 8.98
CA LEU A 170 -10.85 -21.02 8.34
C LEU A 170 -11.60 -21.86 7.29
N GLY A 171 -10.92 -22.24 6.21
CA GLY A 171 -11.46 -23.11 5.15
C GLY A 171 -11.83 -22.41 3.84
N PRO A 172 -12.36 -23.14 2.85
CA PRO A 172 -12.74 -22.56 1.56
C PRO A 172 -13.83 -21.50 1.72
N VAL A 173 -13.75 -20.40 0.96
CA VAL A 173 -14.83 -19.41 0.87
C VAL A 173 -15.92 -20.00 -0.02
N PRO A 174 -17.17 -20.13 0.45
CA PRO A 174 -18.27 -20.55 -0.42
C PRO A 174 -18.46 -19.52 -1.54
N VAL A 175 -18.20 -19.93 -2.79
CA VAL A 175 -18.19 -19.03 -3.98
C VAL A 175 -19.59 -18.88 -4.59
N ASP A 176 -20.64 -19.27 -3.86
CA ASP A 176 -22.01 -19.36 -4.41
C ASP A 176 -22.60 -17.98 -4.79
N GLY A 177 -21.93 -16.87 -4.42
CA GLY A 177 -22.40 -15.49 -4.64
C GLY A 177 -21.47 -14.54 -5.41
N GLY A 178 -20.31 -15.00 -5.91
CA GLY A 178 -19.31 -14.15 -6.58
C GLY A 178 -17.87 -14.48 -6.15
N ASP A 179 -16.88 -13.80 -6.76
CA ASP A 179 -15.46 -13.98 -6.40
C ASP A 179 -15.21 -13.58 -4.93
N SER A 180 -14.43 -14.38 -4.21
CA SER A 180 -13.98 -14.00 -2.86
C SER A 180 -13.05 -12.79 -2.92
N TYR A 181 -12.98 -11.99 -1.83
CA TYR A 181 -12.00 -10.92 -1.71
C TYR A 181 -10.57 -11.47 -1.81
N VAL A 182 -10.33 -12.67 -1.29
CA VAL A 182 -9.04 -13.36 -1.45
C VAL A 182 -8.73 -13.62 -2.94
N ASP A 183 -9.69 -14.11 -3.72
CA ASP A 183 -9.51 -14.32 -5.16
C ASP A 183 -9.28 -13.01 -5.92
N ALA A 184 -9.97 -11.94 -5.50
CA ALA A 184 -9.76 -10.61 -6.06
C ALA A 184 -8.32 -10.13 -5.82
N VAL A 185 -7.79 -10.26 -4.59
CA VAL A 185 -6.39 -9.91 -4.27
C VAL A 185 -5.41 -10.79 -5.06
N LEU A 186 -5.69 -12.09 -5.17
CA LEU A 186 -4.84 -13.04 -5.89
C LEU A 186 -4.69 -12.75 -7.39
N ARG A 187 -5.69 -12.11 -8.00
CA ARG A 187 -5.70 -11.76 -9.42
C ARG A 187 -5.47 -10.27 -9.67
N ALA A 188 -5.31 -9.48 -8.61
CA ALA A 188 -5.12 -8.06 -8.72
C ALA A 188 -3.75 -7.72 -9.31
N GLU A 189 -3.73 -6.58 -10.00
CA GLU A 189 -2.52 -5.81 -10.23
C GLU A 189 -2.47 -4.71 -9.16
N ALA A 190 -1.41 -4.72 -8.36
CA ALA A 190 -1.21 -3.77 -7.27
C ALA A 190 0.05 -2.93 -7.53
N LEU A 191 -0.08 -1.62 -7.29
CA LEU A 191 1.06 -0.71 -7.27
C LEU A 191 1.63 -0.67 -5.86
N GLU A 192 2.92 -0.95 -5.75
CA GLU A 192 3.69 -0.91 -4.51
C GLU A 192 4.55 0.35 -4.53
N HIS A 193 4.48 1.14 -3.47
CA HIS A 193 5.27 2.36 -3.35
C HIS A 193 6.18 2.30 -2.13
N PHE A 194 7.46 2.61 -2.35
CA PHE A 194 8.45 2.81 -1.31
C PHE A 194 8.67 4.31 -1.15
N HIS A 195 8.38 4.86 0.02
CA HIS A 195 8.48 6.29 0.27
C HIS A 195 9.58 6.58 1.28
N LEU A 196 10.45 7.53 0.94
CA LEU A 196 11.40 8.15 1.87
C LEU A 196 11.01 9.61 2.02
N PHE A 197 10.82 10.06 3.26
CA PHE A 197 10.56 11.45 3.59
C PHE A 197 11.80 12.02 4.27
N GLN A 198 12.38 13.07 3.69
CA GLN A 198 13.55 13.75 4.22
C GLN A 198 13.19 15.21 4.43
N ARG A 199 13.45 15.76 5.61
CA ARG A 199 13.37 17.21 5.79
C ARG A 199 14.70 17.78 5.33
N ASP A 200 14.69 18.66 4.34
CA ASP A 200 15.91 19.36 3.96
C ASP A 200 16.36 20.13 5.20
N GLY A 201 17.50 19.72 5.74
CA GLY A 201 18.06 20.27 6.96
C GLY A 201 18.44 21.72 6.73
N LYS A 202 17.49 22.64 6.85
CA LYS A 202 17.78 23.85 7.60
C LYS A 202 18.11 23.36 9.01
N ARG A 203 19.41 23.09 9.24
CA ARG A 203 20.00 23.37 10.56
C ARG A 203 19.42 24.71 10.97
N ASP A 204 18.83 24.78 12.15
CA ASP A 204 18.47 26.04 12.76
C ASP A 204 19.76 26.87 12.94
N GLU A 205 20.20 27.56 11.89
CA GLU A 205 21.09 28.71 11.97
C GLU A 205 20.26 29.86 12.55
N ALA A 206 19.96 29.80 13.85
CA ALA A 206 19.64 30.94 14.71
C ALA A 206 19.33 30.46 16.14
N ALA A 207 20.37 30.02 16.83
CA ALA A 207 20.46 30.18 18.27
C ALA A 207 21.94 30.44 18.60
N GLU A 208 22.48 31.55 18.09
CA GLU A 208 23.62 32.16 18.75
C GLU A 208 23.15 32.67 20.13
N PRO A 209 23.88 32.34 21.21
CA PRO A 209 23.56 32.76 22.58
C PRO A 209 23.71 34.26 22.80
#